data_AF-A0A7S1LB53-F1
#
_entry.id   AF-A0A7S1LB53-F1
#
_cell.length_a   1.000
_cell.length_b   1.000
_cell.length_c   1.000
_cell.angle_alpha   90.00
_cell.angle_beta   90.00
_cell.angle_gamma   90.00
#
_symmetry.space_group_name_H-M   'P 1'
#
loop_
_entity.id
_entity.type
_entity.pdbx_description
1 polymer ?
#
loop_
_entity_poly.entity_id
_entity_poly.type
_entity_poly.pdbx_seq_one_letter_code
_entity_poly.pdbx_strand_id
1 'polypeptide(L)'
;DDSMVEHGFDEDRLTGALTRETVKKNVAAIHISGKLTLLQRKLSNVLLLNAYDTLTSARSHTIDARTLAMMVGYNSNDVDSLRASLRALAETVAEWDMLDEQGHQEWGVSALLSFAKLKNGVCEYAYSPAL
;
A
#
# COMPACT_ATOMS: atom_id res chain seq x y z
N ASP A 1 -24.42 -24.71 -37.42
CA ASP A 1 -24.39 -25.42 -36.14
C ASP A 1 -22.94 -25.44 -35.70
N ASP A 2 -22.53 -24.37 -35.02
CA ASP A 2 -21.13 -24.19 -34.57
C ASP A 2 -21.24 -23.56 -33.18
N SER A 3 -21.37 -24.43 -32.18
CA SER A 3 -21.51 -24.06 -30.77
C SER A 3 -20.14 -24.10 -30.11
N MET A 4 -19.61 -22.90 -29.86
CA MET A 4 -18.52 -22.57 -28.95
C MET A 4 -18.71 -23.31 -27.61
N VAL A 5 -17.70 -24.08 -27.18
CA VAL A 5 -17.63 -24.62 -25.81
C VAL A 5 -16.90 -23.60 -24.96
N GLU A 6 -17.64 -22.86 -24.13
CA GLU A 6 -17.06 -22.05 -23.07
C GLU A 6 -16.62 -22.95 -21.92
N HIS A 7 -15.33 -22.96 -21.63
CA HIS A 7 -14.82 -23.56 -20.39
C HIS A 7 -15.15 -22.63 -19.23
N GLY A 8 -16.20 -22.96 -18.48
CA GLY A 8 -16.56 -22.30 -17.23
C GLY A 8 -15.44 -22.42 -16.20
N PHE A 9 -15.08 -21.28 -15.61
CA PHE A 9 -14.18 -21.23 -14.47
C PHE A 9 -14.93 -21.69 -13.22
N ASP A 10 -14.38 -22.66 -12.50
CA ASP A 10 -14.92 -23.23 -11.26
C ASP A 10 -14.90 -22.18 -10.13
N GLU A 11 -16.05 -21.54 -9.86
CA GLU A 11 -16.24 -20.51 -8.83
C GLU A 11 -16.05 -21.04 -7.39
N ASP A 12 -16.13 -22.35 -7.19
CA ASP A 12 -16.09 -23.00 -5.87
C ASP A 12 -14.69 -23.03 -5.20
N ARG A 13 -13.67 -22.44 -5.83
CA ARG A 13 -12.30 -22.37 -5.28
C ARG A 13 -11.88 -20.97 -4.80
N LEU A 14 -12.80 -20.01 -4.74
CA LEU A 14 -12.54 -18.71 -4.16
C LEU A 14 -12.77 -18.78 -2.64
N THR A 15 -11.70 -18.72 -1.85
CA THR A 15 -11.82 -18.64 -0.38
C THR A 15 -11.40 -17.27 0.13
N GLY A 16 -12.18 -16.69 1.04
CA GLY A 16 -11.88 -15.41 1.69
C GLY A 16 -12.57 -14.22 1.02
N ALA A 17 -11.88 -13.08 0.91
CA ALA A 17 -12.43 -11.79 0.44
C ALA A 17 -13.04 -11.83 -0.99
N LEU A 18 -12.85 -12.93 -1.72
CA LEU A 18 -13.25 -13.13 -3.12
C LEU A 18 -14.65 -13.75 -3.29
N THR A 19 -15.38 -14.11 -2.22
CA THR A 19 -16.78 -14.60 -2.30
C THR A 19 -17.83 -13.55 -1.92
N ARG A 20 -17.44 -12.32 -1.58
CA ARG A 20 -18.39 -11.26 -1.21
C ARG A 20 -18.92 -10.56 -2.46
N GLU A 21 -20.11 -10.96 -2.93
CA GLU A 21 -20.87 -10.31 -4.02
C GLU A 21 -21.19 -8.83 -3.75
N THR A 22 -21.18 -8.40 -2.50
CA THR A 22 -21.33 -7.00 -2.13
C THR A 22 -20.37 -6.66 -1.01
N VAL A 23 -19.17 -6.22 -1.39
CA VAL A 23 -18.45 -5.27 -0.54
C VAL A 23 -19.35 -4.04 -0.50
N LYS A 24 -20.08 -3.82 0.61
CA LYS A 24 -20.59 -2.49 0.93
C LYS A 24 -19.36 -1.62 0.86
N LYS A 25 -19.27 -0.91 -0.25
CA LYS A 25 -18.14 -0.11 -0.61
C LYS A 25 -18.22 1.02 0.42
N ASN A 26 -17.59 0.83 1.58
CA ASN A 26 -17.19 1.96 2.42
C ASN A 26 -16.17 2.68 1.55
N VAL A 27 -16.70 3.47 0.61
CA VAL A 27 -15.90 4.32 -0.27
C VAL A 27 -15.56 5.53 0.56
N ALA A 28 -14.70 5.33 1.56
CA ALA A 28 -13.78 6.38 1.90
C ALA A 28 -12.95 6.57 0.63
N ALA A 29 -13.17 7.69 -0.07
CA ALA A 29 -12.35 8.02 -1.22
C ALA A 29 -10.98 8.46 -0.70
N ILE A 30 -10.04 7.53 -0.55
CA ILE A 30 -8.66 7.88 -0.22
C ILE A 30 -8.01 8.44 -1.48
N HIS A 31 -7.86 9.75 -1.53
CA HIS A 31 -7.10 10.45 -2.55
C HIS A 31 -5.66 10.64 -2.06
N ILE A 32 -4.72 9.95 -2.71
CA ILE A 32 -3.30 10.23 -2.51
C ILE A 32 -2.96 11.45 -3.35
N SER A 33 -2.74 12.59 -2.69
CA SER A 33 -2.27 13.81 -3.32
C SER A 33 -0.81 13.63 -3.75
N GLY A 34 -0.56 13.77 -5.05
CA GLY A 34 0.77 13.62 -5.65
C GLY A 34 0.86 12.47 -6.65
N LYS A 35 1.44 12.75 -7.83
CA LYS A 35 1.74 11.70 -8.81
C LYS A 35 2.95 10.90 -8.35
N LEU A 36 2.72 9.83 -7.60
CA LEU A 36 3.77 8.84 -7.34
C LEU A 36 4.30 8.28 -8.68
N THR A 37 5.62 8.28 -8.84
CA THR A 37 6.28 7.60 -9.97
C THR A 37 6.07 6.09 -9.90
N LEU A 38 6.33 5.36 -10.99
CA LEU A 38 6.20 3.91 -11.00
C LEU A 38 7.05 3.24 -9.90
N LEU A 39 8.29 3.70 -9.71
CA LEU A 39 9.19 3.14 -8.70
C LEU A 39 8.74 3.47 -7.27
N GLN A 40 8.19 4.67 -7.03
CA GLN A 40 7.61 5.02 -5.72
C GLN A 40 6.36 4.19 -5.41
N ARG A 41 5.48 3.94 -6.39
CA ARG A 41 4.32 3.04 -6.22
C ARG A 41 4.76 1.61 -5.92
N LYS A 42 5.74 1.09 -6.66
CA LYS A 42 6.34 -0.23 -6.39
C LYS A 42 6.92 -0.29 -4.98
N LEU A 43 7.66 0.74 -4.58
CA LEU A 43 8.20 0.84 -3.21
C LEU A 43 7.08 0.81 -2.17
N SER A 44 6.06 1.64 -2.31
CA SER A 44 4.89 1.65 -1.41
C SER A 44 4.24 0.28 -1.30
N ASN A 45 4.04 -0.41 -2.43
CA ASN A 45 3.43 -1.75 -2.44
C ASN A 45 4.31 -2.82 -1.79
N VAL A 46 5.63 -2.78 -2.02
CA VAL A 46 6.57 -3.72 -1.40
C VAL A 46 6.62 -3.54 0.12
N LEU A 47 6.62 -2.29 0.58
CA LEU A 47 6.53 -1.97 2.01
C LEU A 47 5.21 -2.45 2.61
N LEU A 48 4.07 -2.19 1.94
CA LEU A 48 2.77 -2.63 2.43
C LEU A 48 2.68 -4.17 2.50
N LEU A 49 3.18 -4.86 1.49
CA LEU A 49 3.23 -6.32 1.46
C LEU A 49 4.08 -6.88 2.60
N ASN A 50 5.24 -6.28 2.88
CA ASN A 50 6.10 -6.67 3.99
C ASN A 50 5.47 -6.43 5.37
N ALA A 51 4.60 -5.43 5.49
CA ALA A 51 3.92 -5.08 6.73
C ALA A 51 2.59 -5.84 6.93
N TYR A 52 2.01 -6.41 5.88
CA TYR A 52 0.60 -6.83 5.79
C TYR A 52 0.09 -7.61 7.01
N ASP A 53 0.77 -8.70 7.39
CA ASP A 53 0.34 -9.57 8.49
C ASP A 53 0.41 -8.91 9.87
N THR A 54 1.18 -7.82 9.99
CA THR A 54 1.43 -7.14 11.27
C THR A 54 0.95 -5.68 11.26
N LEU A 55 0.31 -5.23 10.18
CA LEU A 55 0.02 -3.82 9.89
C LEU A 55 -0.75 -3.12 11.02
N THR A 56 -1.68 -3.83 11.67
CA THR A 56 -2.50 -3.28 12.77
C THR A 56 -1.93 -3.55 14.16
N SER A 57 -0.96 -4.45 14.28
CA SER A 57 -0.40 -4.90 15.57
C SER A 57 0.96 -4.30 15.90
N ALA A 58 1.75 -3.94 14.88
CA ALA A 58 3.09 -3.42 15.01
C ALA A 58 3.13 -1.91 14.77
N ARG A 59 3.95 -1.19 15.56
CA ARG A 59 4.12 0.26 15.42
C ARG A 59 5.10 0.66 14.30
N SER A 60 5.96 -0.27 13.89
CA SER A 60 6.92 -0.09 12.80
C SER A 60 7.28 -1.45 12.21
N HIS A 61 7.81 -1.41 10.99
CA HIS A 61 8.21 -2.59 10.23
C HIS A 61 9.64 -2.38 9.72
N THR A 62 10.31 -3.49 9.45
CA THR A 62 11.68 -3.47 8.95
C THR A 62 11.82 -4.37 7.73
N ILE A 63 12.73 -4.00 6.83
CA ILE A 63 13.15 -4.80 5.69
C ILE A 63 14.62 -4.52 5.37
N ASP A 64 15.36 -5.53 4.92
CA ASP A 64 16.73 -5.34 4.41
C ASP A 64 16.71 -4.38 3.20
N ALA A 65 17.54 -3.34 3.25
CA ALA A 65 17.51 -2.25 2.27
C ALA A 65 17.98 -2.72 0.88
N ARG A 66 18.87 -3.71 0.81
CA ARG A 66 19.33 -4.28 -0.47
C ARG A 66 18.20 -5.09 -1.12
N THR A 67 17.51 -5.91 -0.33
CA THR A 67 16.34 -6.68 -0.75
C THR A 67 15.23 -5.75 -1.24
N LEU A 68 14.94 -4.69 -0.48
CA LEU A 68 14.00 -3.65 -0.89
C LEU A 68 14.39 -2.99 -2.22
N ALA A 69 15.67 -2.62 -2.38
CA ALA A 69 16.16 -2.02 -3.61
C ALA A 69 15.97 -2.94 -4.83
N MET A 70 16.31 -4.23 -4.69
CA MET A 70 16.14 -5.23 -5.73
C MET A 70 14.67 -5.45 -6.10
N MET A 71 13.77 -5.58 -5.11
CA MET A 71 12.33 -5.82 -5.34
C MET A 71 11.66 -4.67 -6.09
N VAL A 72 12.06 -3.43 -5.80
CA VAL A 72 11.52 -2.24 -6.50
C VAL A 72 12.09 -2.09 -7.91
N GLY A 73 13.29 -2.62 -8.15
CA GLY A 73 14.03 -2.49 -9.40
C GLY A 73 15.00 -1.30 -9.42
N TYR A 74 15.44 -0.83 -8.25
CA TYR A 74 16.59 0.08 -8.17
C TYR A 74 17.88 -0.71 -8.45
N ASN A 75 18.90 -0.01 -8.96
CA ASN A 75 20.25 -0.55 -8.88
C ASN A 75 20.60 -0.75 -7.40
N SER A 76 21.04 -1.95 -7.00
CA SER A 76 21.29 -2.29 -5.58
C SER A 76 22.36 -1.42 -4.91
N ASN A 77 23.16 -0.70 -5.70
CA ASN A 77 24.15 0.27 -5.22
C ASN A 77 23.60 1.70 -5.08
N ASP A 78 22.37 1.96 -5.55
CA ASP A 78 21.75 3.28 -5.58
C ASP A 78 20.85 3.51 -4.35
N VAL A 79 21.50 3.63 -3.21
CA VAL A 79 20.86 3.92 -1.92
C VAL A 79 20.25 5.33 -1.92
N ASP A 80 20.76 6.26 -2.73
CA ASP A 80 20.25 7.63 -2.80
C ASP A 80 18.91 7.70 -3.54
N SER A 81 18.71 6.92 -4.62
CA SER A 81 17.39 6.76 -5.24
C SER A 81 16.37 6.13 -4.30
N LEU A 82 16.79 5.16 -3.48
CA LEU A 82 15.93 4.56 -2.45
C LEU A 82 15.55 5.61 -1.39
N ARG A 83 16.52 6.38 -0.88
CA ARG A 83 16.29 7.48 0.09
C ARG A 83 15.33 8.53 -0.47
N ALA A 84 15.55 8.96 -1.71
CA ALA A 84 14.68 9.94 -2.39
C ALA A 84 13.25 9.42 -2.52
N SER A 85 13.08 8.14 -2.80
CA SER A 85 11.76 7.53 -2.93
C SER A 85 11.07 7.35 -1.58
N LEU A 86 11.78 6.91 -0.53
CA LEU A 86 11.26 6.85 0.84
C LEU A 86 10.85 8.24 1.34
N ARG A 87 11.66 9.25 1.05
CA ARG A 87 11.34 10.65 1.35
C ARG A 87 10.05 11.08 0.64
N ALA A 88 9.94 10.81 -0.66
CA ALA A 88 8.73 11.14 -1.41
C ALA A 88 7.49 10.46 -0.82
N LEU A 89 7.58 9.21 -0.36
CA LEU A 89 6.46 8.55 0.32
C LEU A 89 6.11 9.22 1.65
N ALA A 90 7.10 9.65 2.45
CA ALA A 90 6.85 10.37 3.70
C ALA A 90 6.28 11.78 3.47
N GLU A 91 6.59 12.41 2.33
CA GLU A 91 6.06 13.72 1.93
C GLU A 91 4.72 13.61 1.17
N THR A 92 4.30 12.40 0.79
CA THR A 92 3.04 12.16 0.09
C THR A 92 1.89 12.20 1.08
N VAL A 93 0.93 13.09 0.82
CA VAL A 93 -0.25 13.28 1.66
C VAL A 93 -1.41 12.46 1.10
N ALA A 94 -2.01 11.62 1.94
CA ALA A 94 -3.26 10.92 1.72
C ALA A 94 -4.38 11.70 2.43
N GLU A 95 -5.40 12.08 1.66
CA GLU A 95 -6.60 12.76 2.15
C GLU A 95 -7.81 11.86 1.90
N TRP A 96 -8.79 11.90 2.80
CA TRP A 96 -10.04 11.19 2.63
C TRP A 96 -11.20 11.97 3.22
N ASP A 97 -12.36 11.78 2.61
CA ASP A 97 -13.65 12.18 3.15
C ASP A 97 -14.44 10.92 3.47
N MET A 98 -14.79 10.72 4.75
CA MET A 98 -15.67 9.66 5.22
C MET A 98 -17.03 10.23 5.59
N LEU A 99 -18.08 9.46 5.35
CA LEU A 99 -19.40 9.75 5.89
C LEU A 99 -19.65 8.77 7.04
N ASP A 100 -19.90 9.29 8.24
CA ASP A 100 -20.23 8.44 9.39
C ASP A 100 -21.67 7.87 9.28
N GLU A 101 -22.02 6.96 10.18
CA GLU A 101 -23.35 6.33 10.21
C GLU A 101 -24.50 7.33 10.51
N GLN A 102 -24.16 8.53 11.00
CA GLN A 102 -25.11 9.60 11.34
C GLN A 102 -25.25 10.62 10.20
N GLY A 103 -24.50 10.46 9.11
CA GLY A 103 -24.52 11.35 7.95
C GLY A 103 -23.61 12.58 8.09
N HIS A 104 -22.72 12.62 9.09
CA HIS A 104 -21.71 13.66 9.19
C HIS A 104 -20.50 13.33 8.32
N GLN A 105 -19.92 14.38 7.74
CA GLN A 105 -18.66 14.27 7.01
C GLN A 105 -17.48 14.38 7.96
N GLU A 106 -16.55 13.45 7.85
CA GLU A 106 -15.24 13.47 8.49
C GLU A 106 -14.17 13.60 7.41
N TRP A 107 -13.47 14.73 7.39
CA TRP A 107 -12.29 14.94 6.56
C TRP A 107 -11.04 14.57 7.36
N GLY A 108 -10.18 13.77 6.75
CA GLY A 108 -8.91 13.33 7.34
C GLY A 108 -7.73 13.51 6.38
N VAL A 109 -6.55 13.70 6.97
CA VAL A 109 -5.29 13.83 6.25
C VAL A 109 -4.17 13.11 6.98
N SER A 110 -3.32 12.41 6.25
CA SER A 110 -2.11 11.77 6.78
C SER A 110 -1.01 11.67 5.75
N ALA A 111 0.25 11.59 6.18
CA ALA A 111 1.32 11.12 5.31
C ALA A 111 1.18 9.62 5.01
N LEU A 112 1.58 9.18 3.81
CA LEU A 112 1.55 7.77 3.42
C LEU A 112 2.49 6.90 4.28
N LEU A 113 3.65 7.43 4.65
CA LEU A 113 4.49 6.88 5.71
C LEU A 113 4.64 7.93 6.81
N SER A 114 4.45 7.55 8.07
CA SER A 114 4.68 8.44 9.21
C SER A 114 6.18 8.71 9.42
N PHE A 115 7.02 7.72 9.10
CA PHE A 115 8.46 7.90 8.96
C PHE A 115 9.10 6.79 8.13
N ALA A 116 10.33 7.03 7.67
CA ALA A 116 11.24 6.02 7.15
C ALA A 116 12.69 6.35 7.57
N LYS A 117 13.47 5.31 7.87
CA LYS A 117 14.85 5.41 8.35
C LYS A 117 15.69 4.30 7.73
N LEU A 118 16.87 4.65 7.24
CA LEU A 118 17.88 3.68 6.81
C LEU A 118 19.04 3.69 7.79
N LYS A 119 19.31 2.55 8.43
CA LYS A 119 20.43 2.39 9.37
C LYS A 119 21.00 0.98 9.25
N ASN A 120 22.33 0.87 9.12
CA ASN A 120 23.05 -0.41 9.10
C ASN A 120 22.48 -1.42 8.08
N GLY A 121 22.10 -0.96 6.89
CA GLY A 121 21.52 -1.81 5.86
C GLY A 121 20.04 -2.18 6.05
N VAL A 122 19.38 -1.69 7.11
CA VAL A 122 17.96 -1.94 7.38
C VAL A 122 17.14 -0.68 7.09
N CYS A 123 16.04 -0.86 6.38
CA CYS A 123 14.97 0.13 6.24
C CYS A 123 13.91 -0.12 7.30
N GLU A 124 13.76 0.82 8.24
CA GLU A 124 12.70 0.86 9.24
C GLU A 124 11.68 1.92 8.83
N TYR A 125 10.39 1.60 8.88
CA TYR A 125 9.31 2.50 8.46
C TYR A 125 8.04 2.23 9.25
N ALA A 126 7.11 3.18 9.23
CA ALA A 126 5.79 3.00 9.81
C ALA A 126 4.73 3.74 9.00
N TYR A 127 3.50 3.25 9.12
CA TYR A 127 2.30 3.94 8.66
C TYR A 127 1.78 4.84 9.78
N SER A 128 0.98 5.83 9.41
CA SER A 128 0.24 6.61 10.40
C SER A 128 -0.91 5.76 10.95
N PRO A 129 -1.20 5.76 12.26
CA PRO A 129 -2.40 5.12 12.80
C PRO A 129 -3.72 5.72 12.29
N ALA A 130 -3.68 6.89 11.65
CA ALA A 130 -4.84 7.52 11.03
C ALA A 130 -5.19 6.95 9.64
N LEU A 131 -4.29 6.15 9.04
CA LEU A 131 -4.41 5.50 7.73
C LEU A 131 -4.83 4.03 7.91
#